data_AF-A0A2T7BT63-F1
#
_entry.id   AF-A0A2T7BT63-F1
#
_cell.length_a   1.000
_cell.length_b   1.000
_cell.length_c   1.000
_cell.angle_alpha   90.00
_cell.angle_beta   90.00
_cell.angle_gamma   90.00
#
_symmetry.space_group_name_H-M   'P 1'
#
loop_
_entity.id
_entity.type
_entity.pdbx_description
1 polymer ?
#
loop_
_entity_poly.entity_id
_entity_poly.type
_entity_poly.pdbx_seq_one_letter_code
_entity_poly.pdbx_strand_id
1 'polypeptide(L)' 'MSIFLGIVIIILLIVSLIPNLKAVKNSKQTGEKNPRFAIMIGIDAILLVLVIVTLAFQFFK' A
#
# COMPACT_ATOMS: atom_id res chain seq x y z
N MET A 1 2.48 19.04 -2.55
CA MET A 1 3.08 18.18 -1.50
C MET A 1 4.59 18.37 -1.57
N SER A 2 5.33 18.41 -0.45
CA SER A 2 6.79 18.39 -0.59
C SER A 2 7.20 17.04 -1.17
N ILE A 3 8.08 17.01 -2.17
CA ILE A 3 8.60 15.76 -2.77
C ILE A 3 9.14 14.82 -1.68
N PHE A 4 9.77 15.41 -0.65
CA PHE A 4 10.21 14.70 0.55
C PHE A 4 9.07 13.94 1.23
N LEU A 5 7.92 14.59 1.43
CA LEU A 5 6.75 13.97 2.06
C LEU A 5 6.20 12.82 1.21
N GLY A 6 6.18 12.97 -0.12
CA GLY A 6 5.74 11.90 -1.02
C GLY A 6 6.63 10.65 -0.96
N ILE A 7 7.95 10.84 -0.92
CA ILE A 7 8.92 9.75 -0.76
C ILE A 7 8.72 9.03 0.59
N VAL A 8 8.53 9.78 1.68
CA VAL A 8 8.27 9.20 3.01
C VAL A 8 7.00 8.35 2.99
N ILE A 9 5.92 8.82 2.37
CA ILE A 9 4.67 8.05 2.27
C ILE A 9 4.86 6.76 1.47
N ILE A 10 5.62 6.79 0.36
CA ILE A 10 5.92 5.58 -0.41
C ILE A 10 6.66 4.55 0.43
N ILE A 11 7.67 4.97 1.20
CA ILE A 11 8.44 4.08 2.07
C ILE A 11 7.53 3.45 3.12
N LEU A 12 6.68 4.25 3.78
CA LEU A 12 5.72 3.76 4.78
C LEU A 12 4.73 2.76 4.17
N LEU A 13 4.20 3.04 2.97
CA LEU A 13 3.28 2.14 2.27
C LEU A 13 3.96 0.81 1.94
N ILE A 14 5.18 0.82 1.41
CA ILE A 14 5.94 -0.41 1.10
C ILE A 14 6.18 -1.23 2.37
N VAL A 15 6.60 -0.59 3.46
CA VAL A 15 6.84 -1.26 4.74
C VAL A 15 5.54 -1.87 5.30
N SER A 16 4.40 -1.22 5.12
CA SER A 16 3.08 -1.74 5.54
C SER A 16 2.56 -2.88 4.65
N LEU A 17 2.92 -2.89 3.37
CA LEU A 17 2.45 -3.89 2.42
C LEU A 17 3.03 -5.29 2.71
N ILE A 18 4.28 -5.36 3.17
CA ILE A 18 4.98 -6.61 3.50
C ILE A 18 4.25 -7.45 4.58
N PRO A 19 3.96 -6.94 5.78
CA PRO A 19 3.23 -7.68 6.81
C PRO A 19 1.78 -7.98 6.38
N ASN A 20 1.13 -7.07 5.63
CA ASN A 20 -0.22 -7.29 5.13
C ASN A 20 -0.29 -8.45 4.12
N LEU A 21 0.67 -8.53 3.19
CA LEU A 21 0.81 -9.65 2.26
C LEU A 21 1.04 -10.98 2.99
N LYS A 22 1.90 -10.96 4.03
CA LYS A 22 2.14 -12.15 4.87
C LYS A 22 0.87 -12.58 5.61
N ALA A 23 0.10 -11.64 6.16
CA ALA A 23 -1.15 -11.92 6.84
C ALA A 23 -2.22 -12.51 5.90
N VAL A 24 -2.32 -12.03 4.66
CA VAL A 24 -3.20 -12.62 3.64
C VAL A 24 -2.75 -14.03 3.25
N LYS A 25 -1.44 -14.25 3.07
CA LYS A 25 -0.93 -15.59 2.76
C LYS A 25 -1.23 -16.58 3.89
N ASN A 26 -1.01 -16.16 5.13
CA ASN A 26 -1.25 -16.99 6.32
C ASN A 26 -2.74 -17.28 6.51
N SER A 27 -3.63 -16.29 6.35
CA SER A 27 -5.09 -16.49 6.46
C SER A 27 -5.65 -17.42 5.38
N LYS A 28 -5.09 -17.37 4.16
CA LYS A 28 -5.41 -18.36 3.10
C LYS A 28 -4.97 -19.78 3.45
N GLN A 29 -3.87 -19.93 4.20
CA GLN A 29 -3.34 -21.24 4.62
C GLN A 29 -4.10 -21.82 5.81
N THR A 30 -4.61 -20.99 6.72
CA THR A 30 -5.40 -21.44 7.88
C THR A 30 -6.87 -21.71 7.56
N GLY A 31 -7.33 -21.45 6.32
CA GLY A 31 -8.73 -21.58 5.91
C GLY A 31 -9.65 -20.49 6.49
N GLU A 32 -9.10 -19.61 7.33
CA GLU A 32 -9.80 -18.47 7.90
C GLU A 32 -9.95 -17.41 6.82
N LYS A 33 -11.14 -17.36 6.20
CA LYS A 33 -11.51 -16.29 5.28
C LYS A 33 -11.70 -15.01 6.08
N ASN A 34 -10.61 -14.36 6.48
CA ASN A 34 -10.64 -13.04 7.10
C ASN A 34 -10.43 -11.97 6.01
N PRO A 35 -11.51 -11.45 5.42
CA PRO A 35 -11.42 -10.50 4.30
C PRO A 35 -10.71 -9.20 4.67
N ARG A 36 -10.57 -8.90 5.97
CA ARG A 36 -9.93 -7.67 6.47
C ARG A 36 -8.51 -7.52 5.94
N PHE A 37 -7.72 -8.60 5.90
CA PHE A 37 -6.35 -8.54 5.41
C PHE A 37 -6.28 -8.27 3.90
N ALA A 38 -7.20 -8.88 3.13
CA ALA A 38 -7.30 -8.64 1.70
C ALA A 38 -7.73 -7.20 1.37
N ILE A 39 -8.68 -6.67 2.15
CA ILE A 39 -9.12 -5.28 2.05
C ILE A 39 -7.98 -4.32 2.40
N MET A 40 -7.20 -4.62 3.44
CA MET A 40 -6.08 -3.78 3.87
C MET A 40 -5.00 -3.65 2.80
N ILE A 41 -4.61 -4.76 2.14
CA ILE A 41 -3.71 -4.71 0.97
C ILE A 41 -4.33 -3.92 -0.18
N GLY A 42 -5.63 -4.11 -0.42
CA GLY A 42 -6.34 -3.39 -1.48
C GLY A 42 -6.28 -1.88 -1.29
N ILE A 43 -6.50 -1.42 -0.05
CA ILE A 43 -6.40 0.00 0.32
C ILE A 43 -4.97 0.49 0.13
N ASP A 44 -3.97 -0.22 0.66
CA ASP A 44 -2.56 0.17 0.53
C ASP A 44 -2.15 0.28 -0.95
N ALA A 45 -2.59 -0.65 -1.81
CA ALA A 45 -2.32 -0.62 -3.23
C ALA A 45 -2.95 0.60 -3.92
N ILE A 46 -4.20 0.93 -3.60
CA ILE A 46 -4.88 2.12 -4.15
C ILE A 46 -4.15 3.41 -3.71
N LEU A 47 -3.77 3.50 -2.44
CA LEU A 47 -3.01 4.64 -1.91
C LEU A 47 -1.66 4.80 -2.61
N LEU A 48 -0.97 3.68 -2.85
CA LEU A 48 0.33 3.68 -3.54
C LEU A 48 0.19 4.21 -4.97
N VAL A 49 -0.84 3.78 -5.70
CA VAL A 49 -1.15 4.30 -7.06
C VAL A 49 -1.44 5.79 -7.03
N LEU A 50 -2.29 6.26 -6.10
CA LEU A 50 -2.64 7.68 -5.97
C LEU A 50 -1.41 8.57 -5.71
N VAL A 51 -0.51 8.12 -4.82
CA VAL A 51 0.73 8.84 -4.50
C VAL A 51 1.66 8.89 -5.71
N ILE A 52 1.82 7.78 -6.43
CA ILE A 52 2.62 7.75 -7.68
C ILE A 52 2.06 8.73 -8.71
N VAL A 53 0.75 8.70 -8.96
CA VAL A 53 0.09 9.58 -9.93
C VAL A 53 0.26 11.04 -9.52
N THR A 54 0.08 11.36 -8.24
CA THR A 54 0.25 12.73 -7.72
C THR A 54 1.69 13.23 -7.89
N LEU A 55 2.68 12.38 -7.59
CA LEU A 55 4.09 12.72 -7.79
C LEU A 55 4.43 12.88 -9.27
N ALA A 56 3.89 12.03 -10.14
CA ALA A 56 4.06 12.15 -11.59
C ALA A 56 3.49 13.48 -12.09
N PHE A 57 2.25 13.82 -11.72
CA PHE A 57 1.66 15.13 -12.05
C PHE A 57 2.47 16.31 -11.53
N GLN A 58 3.08 16.19 -10.35
CA GLN A 58 3.95 17.23 -9.80
C GLN A 58 5.29 17.34 -10.54
N PHE A 59 5.76 16.26 -11.16
CA PHE A 59 7.01 16.24 -11.94
C PHE A 59 6.81 16.74 -13.38
N PHE A 60 5.62 16.54 -13.95
CA PHE A 60 5.26 16.99 -15.30
C PHE A 60 4.65 18.41 -15.36
N LYS A 61 4.47 19.06 -14.21
CA LYS A 61 3.97 20.44 -14.10
C LYS A 61 5.12 21.40 -13.85
#